data_AF-A0A0F7W8H3-F1
#
_entry.id   AF-A0A0F7W8H3-F1
#
_cell.length_a   1.000
_cell.length_b   1.000
_cell.length_c   1.000
_cell.angle_alpha   90.00
_cell.angle_beta   90.00
_cell.angle_gamma   90.00
#
_symmetry.space_group_name_H-M   'P 1'
#
loop_
_entity.id
_entity.type
_entity.pdbx_description
1 polymer ?
#
loop_
_entity_poly.entity_id
_entity_poly.type
_entity_poly.pdbx_seq_one_letter_code
_entity_poly.pdbx_strand_id
1 'polypeptide(L)'
;MIAAGQETTSTLLTNAIAALLAHPEQLEHVRAGRAGWEDVIAETMRTRAAAAYSPMRFAVEDIELDGVLIEKGDPILVSFAAAGLDPEQPR
;
A
#
# COMPACT_ATOMS: atom_id res chain seq x y z
N MET A 1 -19.02 9.12 -10.05
CA MET A 1 -17.89 8.54 -9.27
C MET A 1 -17.19 9.66 -8.53
N ILE A 2 -17.51 9.89 -7.26
CA ILE A 2 -16.82 10.89 -6.41
C ILE A 2 -16.26 10.22 -5.14
N ALA A 3 -17.02 9.29 -4.54
CA ALA A 3 -16.63 8.64 -3.30
C ALA A 3 -15.34 7.81 -3.38
N ALA A 4 -15.17 6.97 -4.41
CA ALA A 4 -14.05 6.01 -4.48
C ALA A 4 -12.66 6.70 -4.51
N GLY A 5 -12.54 7.82 -5.23
CA GLY A 5 -11.28 8.58 -5.30
C GLY A 5 -11.08 9.51 -4.09
N GLN A 6 -12.17 10.02 -3.52
CA GLN A 6 -12.10 10.97 -2.41
C GLN A 6 -11.56 10.32 -1.14
N GLU A 7 -12.05 9.13 -0.77
CA GLU A 7 -11.59 8.45 0.45
C GLU A 7 -10.13 8.02 0.35
N THR A 8 -9.75 7.39 -0.76
CA THR A 8 -8.38 6.90 -0.99
C THR A 8 -7.35 8.04 -1.01
N THR A 9 -7.67 9.16 -1.67
CA THR A 9 -6.77 10.33 -1.73
C THR A 9 -6.64 11.01 -0.37
N SER A 10 -7.75 11.20 0.36
CA SER A 10 -7.71 11.80 1.70
C SER A 10 -6.91 10.93 2.68
N THR A 11 -7.08 9.61 2.63
CA THR A 11 -6.31 8.66 3.46
C THR A 11 -4.83 8.72 3.14
N LEU A 12 -4.45 8.74 1.85
CA LEU A 12 -3.04 8.85 1.45
C LEU A 12 -2.39 10.13 1.97
N LEU A 13 -3.04 11.28 1.80
CA LEU A 13 -2.54 12.56 2.29
C LEU A 13 -2.38 12.56 3.82
N THR A 14 -3.37 12.03 4.54
CA THR A 14 -3.32 11.95 6.00
C THR A 14 -2.18 11.05 6.47
N ASN A 15 -1.96 9.91 5.81
CA ASN A 15 -0.86 9.00 6.11
C ASN A 15 0.51 9.64 5.84
N ALA A 16 0.66 10.37 4.74
CA ALA A 16 1.89 11.08 4.40
C ALA A 16 2.21 12.17 5.44
N ILE A 17 1.23 12.98 5.81
CA ILE A 17 1.38 14.02 6.84
C ILE A 17 1.76 13.38 8.18
N ALA A 18 1.04 12.33 8.60
CA ALA A 18 1.34 11.63 9.84
C ALA A 18 2.74 11.01 9.83
N ALA A 19 3.20 10.46 8.69
CA ALA A 19 4.54 9.91 8.56
C ALA A 19 5.62 10.99 8.70
N LEU A 20 5.50 12.11 7.97
CA LEU A 20 6.47 13.20 8.04
C LEU A 20 6.52 13.86 9.43
N LEU A 21 5.38 13.97 10.12
CA LEU A 21 5.35 14.49 11.49
C LEU A 21 5.96 13.51 12.51
N ALA A 22 5.86 12.20 12.27
CA ALA A 22 6.49 11.17 13.09
C ALA A 22 8.00 11.02 12.82
N HIS A 23 8.48 11.45 11.66
CA HIS A 23 9.87 11.37 11.21
C HIS A 23 10.41 12.74 10.78
N PRO A 24 10.69 13.66 11.73
CA PRO A 24 11.09 15.03 11.43
C PRO A 24 12.36 15.11 10.56
N GLU A 25 13.27 14.15 10.67
CA GLU A 25 14.45 14.05 9.82
C GLU A 25 14.09 13.93 8.34
N GLN A 26 13.08 13.11 7.99
CA GLN A 26 12.59 12.96 6.62
C GLN A 26 11.87 14.22 6.16
N LEU A 27 11.10 14.88 7.04
CA LEU A 27 10.49 16.17 6.74
C LEU A 27 11.53 17.24 6.40
N GLU A 28 12.67 17.26 7.11
CA GLU A 28 13.77 18.17 6.79
C GLU A 28 14.44 17.86 5.45
N HIS A 29 14.50 16.59 5.01
CA HIS A 29 14.93 16.26 3.65
C HIS A 29 14.01 16.89 2.59
N VAL A 30 12.70 16.82 2.79
CA VAL A 30 11.72 17.43 1.88
C VAL A 30 11.83 18.95 1.88
N ARG A 31 11.89 19.58 3.06
CA ARG A 31 12.03 21.04 3.20
C ARG A 31 13.31 21.59 2.59
N ALA A 32 14.41 20.85 2.71
CA ALA A 32 15.70 21.22 2.13
C ALA A 32 15.81 20.87 0.63
N GLY A 33 14.77 20.31 0.01
CA GLY A 33 14.78 19.90 -1.40
C GLY A 33 15.66 18.68 -1.71
N ARG A 34 16.07 17.91 -0.69
CA ARG A 34 16.82 16.65 -0.87
C ARG A 34 15.91 15.47 -1.25
N ALA A 35 14.60 15.60 -1.00
CA ALA A 35 13.55 14.70 -1.46
C ALA A 35 12.36 15.52 -1.95
N GLY A 36 11.66 15.04 -2.96
CA GLY A 36 10.46 15.66 -3.52
C GLY A 36 9.17 15.07 -2.96
N TRP A 37 8.03 15.67 -3.33
CA TRP A 37 6.71 15.10 -3.01
C TRP A 37 6.46 13.77 -3.70
N GLU A 38 7.07 13.51 -4.86
CA GLU A 38 7.02 12.21 -5.54
C GLU A 38 7.61 11.11 -4.65
N ASP A 39 8.76 11.38 -4.00
CA ASP A 39 9.40 10.44 -3.06
C ASP A 39 8.50 10.18 -1.85
N VAL A 40 7.91 11.24 -1.28
CA VAL A 40 6.97 11.13 -0.14
C VAL A 40 5.77 10.27 -0.49
N ILE A 41 5.18 10.48 -1.68
CA ILE A 41 4.03 9.73 -2.14
C ILE A 41 4.41 8.26 -2.36
N ALA A 42 5.53 7.99 -3.01
CA ALA A 42 6.02 6.63 -3.26
C ALA A 42 6.24 5.87 -1.94
N GLU A 43 6.92 6.49 -0.98
CA GLU A 43 7.22 5.86 0.31
C GLU A 43 5.96 5.69 1.17
N THR A 44 5.02 6.63 1.10
CA THR A 44 3.73 6.50 1.79
C THR A 44 2.89 5.37 1.17
N MET A 45 2.87 5.24 -0.16
CA MET A 45 2.21 4.12 -0.84
C MET A 45 2.87 2.79 -0.50
N ARG A 46 4.20 2.76 -0.35
CA ARG A 46 4.94 1.56 0.02
C ARG A 46 4.63 1.08 1.44
N THR A 47 4.56 2.02 2.40
CA THR A 47 4.46 1.68 3.83
C THR A 47 3.05 1.75 4.41
N ARG A 48 2.18 2.58 3.82
CA ARG A 48 0.86 2.97 4.35
C ARG A 48 -0.15 3.23 3.22
N ALA A 49 -0.20 2.34 2.22
CA ALA A 49 -1.13 2.43 1.10
C ALA A 49 -2.58 2.66 1.56
N ALA A 50 -3.29 3.60 0.92
CA ALA A 50 -4.70 3.84 1.20
C ALA A 50 -5.60 2.65 0.82
N ALA A 51 -5.19 1.86 -0.17
CA ALA A 51 -5.82 0.60 -0.55
C ALA A 51 -4.85 -0.55 -0.28
N ALA A 52 -4.84 -1.04 0.96
CA ALA A 52 -3.92 -2.08 1.39
C ALA A 52 -4.24 -3.47 0.82
N TYR A 53 -5.50 -3.71 0.42
CA TYR A 53 -5.99 -4.99 -0.05
C TYR A 53 -6.76 -4.85 -1.36
N SER A 54 -6.67 -5.88 -2.20
CA SER A 54 -7.59 -6.06 -3.33
C SER A 54 -9.02 -6.27 -2.82
N PRO A 55 -10.08 -5.91 -3.58
CA PRO A 55 -11.41 -6.34 -3.21
C PRO A 55 -11.45 -7.88 -3.15
N MET A 56 -12.18 -8.42 -2.17
CA MET A 56 -12.28 -9.86 -1.95
C MET A 56 -12.66 -10.60 -3.25
N ARG A 57 -12.01 -11.73 -3.49
CA ARG A 57 -12.30 -12.67 -4.56
C ARG A 57 -12.69 -14.01 -3.97
N PHE A 58 -13.28 -14.87 -4.79
CA PHE A 58 -13.58 -16.25 -4.44
C PHE A 58 -13.08 -17.16 -5.56
N ALA A 59 -12.46 -18.27 -5.20
CA ALA A 59 -12.01 -19.26 -6.17
C ALA A 59 -13.22 -19.88 -6.90
N VAL A 60 -13.20 -19.89 -8.24
CA VAL A 60 -14.28 -20.48 -9.05
C VAL A 60 -14.02 -21.94 -9.40
N GLU A 61 -12.78 -22.38 -9.21
CA GLU A 61 -12.24 -23.72 -9.36
C GLU A 61 -11.06 -23.87 -8.38
N ASP A 62 -10.55 -25.09 -8.22
CA ASP A 62 -9.39 -25.36 -7.37
C ASP A 62 -8.12 -24.76 -8.00
N ILE A 63 -7.29 -24.09 -7.20
CA ILE A 63 -6.06 -23.39 -7.64
C ILE A 63 -4.88 -23.90 -6.83
N GLU A 64 -3.87 -24.45 -7.50
CA GLU A 64 -2.56 -24.78 -6.90
C GLU A 64 -1.61 -23.58 -7.05
N LEU A 65 -1.20 -22.98 -5.92
CA LEU A 65 -0.31 -21.82 -5.87
C LEU A 65 0.81 -22.04 -4.85
N ASP A 66 2.05 -22.09 -5.30
CA ASP A 66 3.25 -22.24 -4.45
C ASP A 66 3.16 -23.41 -3.43
N GLY A 67 2.52 -24.51 -3.83
CA GLY A 67 2.31 -25.69 -2.99
C GLY A 67 1.13 -25.58 -2.01
N VAL A 68 0.32 -24.52 -2.14
CA VAL A 68 -0.95 -24.34 -1.42
C VAL A 68 -2.12 -24.57 -2.38
N LEU A 69 -2.99 -25.50 -2.02
CA LEU A 69 -4.27 -25.69 -2.69
C LEU A 69 -5.30 -24.71 -2.11
N ILE A 70 -5.87 -23.87 -2.98
CA ILE A 70 -7.02 -23.02 -2.69
C ILE A 70 -8.23 -23.70 -3.32
N GLU A 71 -9.20 -24.12 -2.51
CA GLU A 71 -10.34 -24.89 -2.99
C GLU A 71 -11.39 -23.98 -3.63
N LYS A 72 -12.17 -24.53 -4.55
CA LYS A 72 -13.32 -23.84 -5.12
C LYS A 72 -14.25 -23.31 -4.03
N GLY A 73 -14.51 -22.01 -4.06
CA GLY A 73 -15.35 -21.29 -3.11
C GLY A 73 -14.57 -20.58 -2.01
N ASP A 74 -13.25 -20.83 -1.87
CA ASP A 74 -12.44 -20.18 -0.86
C ASP A 74 -12.32 -18.67 -1.10
N PRO A 75 -12.36 -17.84 -0.04
CA PRO A 75 -12.11 -16.42 -0.13
C PRO A 75 -10.63 -16.13 -0.34
N ILE A 76 -10.32 -15.29 -1.32
CA ILE A 76 -8.97 -14.83 -1.66
C ILE A 76 -8.90 -13.33 -1.41
N LEU A 77 -7.97 -12.90 -0.56
CA LEU A 77 -7.66 -11.50 -0.30
C LEU A 77 -6.18 -11.24 -0.54
N VAL A 78 -5.87 -10.46 -1.58
CA VAL A 78 -4.49 -10.09 -1.92
C VAL A 78 -4.09 -8.85 -1.12
N SER A 79 -2.97 -8.93 -0.41
CA SER A 79 -2.38 -7.81 0.35
C SER A 79 -1.33 -7.08 -0.47
N PHE A 80 -1.64 -5.84 -0.90
CA PHE A 80 -0.66 -4.95 -1.52
C PHE A 80 0.30 -4.36 -0.48
N ALA A 81 -0.18 -4.17 0.76
CA ALA A 81 0.65 -3.67 1.86
C ALA A 81 1.82 -4.60 2.20
N ALA A 82 1.62 -5.91 2.09
CA ALA A 82 2.69 -6.88 2.32
C ALA A 82 3.81 -6.73 1.28
N ALA A 83 3.47 -6.54 0.00
CA ALA A 83 4.45 -6.38 -1.07
C ALA A 83 5.37 -5.17 -0.85
N GLY A 84 4.83 -4.03 -0.41
CA GLY A 84 5.65 -2.84 -0.15
C GLY A 84 6.63 -2.99 1.03
N LEU A 85 6.40 -3.96 1.93
CA LEU A 85 7.23 -4.23 3.10
C LEU A 85 8.09 -5.49 2.95
N ASP A 86 8.03 -6.14 1.79
CA ASP A 86 8.76 -7.36 1.50
C ASP A 86 10.29 -7.09 1.54
N PRO A 87 11.04 -7.73 2.45
CA PRO A 87 12.48 -7.53 2.56
C PRO A 87 13.27 -8.04 1.34
N GLU A 88 12.67 -8.90 0.52
CA GLU A 88 13.29 -9.42 -0.71
C GLU A 88 13.04 -8.52 -1.92
N GLN A 89 12.15 -7.53 -1.81
CA GLN A 89 11.97 -6.53 -2.86
C GLN A 89 13.05 -5.43 -2.82
N PRO A 90 13.57 -5.02 -3.99
CA PRO A 90 14.54 -3.92 -4.09
C PRO A 90 13.90 -2.59 -3.64
N ARG A 91 14.69 -1.77 -2.95
CA ARG A 91 14.32 -0.41 -2.54
C ARG A 91 14.50 0.61 -3.66
#